data_AF-A0A532C2L6-F1
#
_entry.id   AF-A0A532C2L6-F1
#
_cell.length_a   1.000
_cell.length_b   1.000
_cell.length_c   1.000
_cell.angle_alpha   90.00
_cell.angle_beta   90.00
_cell.angle_gamma   90.00
#
_symmetry.space_group_name_H-M   'P 1'
#
loop_
_entity.id
_entity.type
_entity.pdbx_description
1 polymer ?
#
loop_
_entity_poly.entity_id
_entity_poly.type
_entity_poly.pdbx_seq_one_letter_code
_entity_poly.pdbx_strand_id
1 'polypeptide(L)'
;MTEHRSPDAHFRTSLPEENDGPGANPTDNRTMGEIIAARFSRRGFLKGSLAVSAIAATVSPLALITADNARAAEGSAFAFDELEAGIDDKHHVAPGYDADVLLRWG
;
A
#
# COMPACT_ATOMS: atom_id res chain seq x y z
N MET A 1 22.24 -21.36 -31.61
CA MET A 1 20.80 -21.59 -31.33
C MET A 1 20.48 -20.82 -30.06
N THR A 2 20.28 -19.52 -30.18
CA THR A 2 20.06 -18.62 -29.04
C THR A 2 18.57 -18.61 -28.76
N GLU A 3 18.16 -19.15 -27.62
CA GLU A 3 16.75 -19.23 -27.23
C GLU A 3 16.13 -17.83 -27.15
N HIS A 4 15.02 -17.65 -27.86
CA HIS A 4 14.11 -16.51 -27.71
C HIS A 4 13.42 -16.63 -26.36
N ARG A 5 13.95 -15.93 -25.35
CA ARG A 5 13.28 -15.79 -24.05
C ARG A 5 12.09 -14.84 -24.22
N SER A 6 10.88 -15.38 -24.12
CA SER A 6 9.62 -14.63 -24.18
C SER A 6 9.64 -13.41 -23.23
N PRO A 7 9.34 -12.19 -23.71
CA PRO A 7 9.39 -10.96 -22.91
C PRO A 7 8.08 -10.65 -22.14
N ASP A 8 7.10 -11.55 -22.09
CA ASP A 8 5.74 -11.21 -21.62
C ASP A 8 5.51 -11.26 -20.11
N ALA A 9 6.47 -10.79 -19.30
CA ALA A 9 6.23 -10.51 -17.88
C ALA A 9 6.26 -9.00 -17.63
N HIS A 10 5.41 -8.26 -18.32
CA HIS A 10 5.17 -6.85 -18.05
C HIS A 10 4.58 -6.70 -16.64
N PHE A 11 5.32 -6.07 -15.73
CA PHE A 11 4.77 -5.68 -14.43
C PHE A 11 3.73 -4.59 -14.66
N ARG A 12 2.63 -4.56 -13.89
CA ARG A 12 1.61 -3.49 -14.03
C ARG A 12 2.17 -2.06 -13.99
N THR A 13 3.36 -1.89 -13.42
CA THR A 13 4.07 -0.61 -13.36
C THR A 13 4.76 -0.19 -14.67
N SER A 14 4.88 -1.08 -15.68
CA SER A 14 5.40 -0.74 -17.01
C SER A 14 4.31 -0.27 -18.00
N LEU A 15 3.03 -0.50 -17.69
CA LEU A 15 1.89 -0.04 -18.50
C LEU A 15 1.90 1.47 -18.82
N PRO A 16 2.34 2.37 -17.92
CA PRO A 16 2.40 3.81 -18.23
C PRO A 16 3.43 4.15 -19.32
N GLU A 17 4.50 3.36 -19.46
CA GLU A 17 5.57 3.59 -20.47
C GLU A 17 5.11 3.20 -21.88
N GLU A 18 4.09 2.33 -22.00
CA GLU A 18 3.48 1.96 -23.29
C GLU A 18 2.75 3.15 -23.95
N ASN A 19 2.47 4.20 -23.17
CA ASN A 19 1.80 5.42 -23.62
C ASN A 19 2.78 6.59 -23.91
N ASP A 20 4.10 6.41 -23.76
CA ASP A 20 5.10 7.49 -23.89
C ASP A 20 5.46 7.88 -25.34
N GLY A 21 4.81 7.29 -26.34
CA GLY A 21 5.09 7.59 -27.75
C GLY A 21 6.49 7.10 -28.21
N PRO A 22 6.95 7.48 -29.41
CA PRO A 22 8.23 7.01 -29.93
C PRO A 22 9.40 7.56 -29.10
N GLY A 23 10.19 6.65 -28.52
CA GLY A 23 11.35 7.00 -27.72
C GLY A 23 12.40 7.78 -28.51
N ALA A 24 12.84 8.92 -27.99
CA ALA A 24 13.87 9.76 -28.61
C ALA A 24 15.31 9.33 -28.26
N ASN A 25 15.48 8.38 -27.33
CA ASN A 25 16.79 7.91 -26.90
C ASN A 25 17.32 6.84 -27.86
N PRO A 26 18.46 7.05 -28.56
CA PRO A 26 19.00 6.10 -29.53
C PRO A 26 19.73 4.91 -28.89
N THR A 27 19.84 4.84 -27.57
CA THR A 27 20.54 3.77 -26.86
C THR A 27 19.58 2.67 -26.40
N ASP A 28 20.00 1.41 -26.48
CA ASP A 28 19.29 0.25 -25.91
C ASP A 28 19.42 0.13 -24.38
N ASN A 29 19.51 1.27 -23.69
CA ASN A 29 19.53 1.30 -22.23
C ASN A 29 18.14 0.96 -21.68
N ARG A 30 18.13 0.30 -20.52
CA ARG A 30 16.90 -0.05 -19.80
C ARG A 30 16.05 1.19 -19.53
N THR A 31 14.73 1.04 -19.66
CA THR A 31 13.79 2.12 -19.34
C THR A 31 13.80 2.42 -17.83
N MET A 32 13.31 3.60 -17.45
CA MET A 32 13.17 3.96 -16.04
C MET A 32 12.23 2.99 -15.31
N GLY A 33 11.12 2.61 -15.94
CA GLY A 33 10.16 1.63 -15.45
C GLY A 33 10.77 0.24 -15.29
N GLU A 34 11.63 -0.21 -16.20
CA GLU A 34 12.37 -1.47 -16.04
C GLU A 34 13.32 -1.44 -14.85
N ILE A 35 14.00 -0.31 -14.61
CA ILE A 35 14.90 -0.14 -13.46
C ILE A 35 14.11 -0.12 -12.14
N ILE A 36 12.98 0.60 -12.13
CA ILE A 36 12.05 0.69 -11.01
C ILE A 36 11.47 -0.70 -10.71
N ALA A 37 10.93 -1.40 -11.70
CA ALA A 37 10.35 -2.74 -11.57
C ALA A 37 11.37 -3.74 -10.99
N ALA A 38 12.62 -3.72 -11.46
CA ALA A 38 13.67 -4.60 -10.94
C ALA A 38 14.06 -4.29 -9.49
N ARG A 39 13.98 -3.03 -9.03
CA ARG A 39 14.25 -2.66 -7.64
C ARG A 39 13.07 -3.01 -6.72
N PHE A 40 11.86 -2.72 -7.16
CA PHE A 40 10.65 -3.04 -6.41
C PHE A 40 10.43 -4.55 -6.29
N SER A 41 10.75 -5.34 -7.32
CA SER A 41 10.68 -6.81 -7.24
C SER A 41 11.64 -7.39 -6.20
N ARG A 42 12.90 -6.93 -6.15
CA ARG A 42 13.87 -7.36 -5.12
C ARG A 42 13.42 -6.97 -3.71
N ARG A 43 13.00 -5.71 -3.50
CA ARG A 43 12.54 -5.26 -2.18
C ARG A 43 11.24 -5.95 -1.76
N GLY A 44 10.32 -6.15 -2.70
CA GLY A 44 9.07 -6.89 -2.48
C GLY A 44 9.34 -8.34 -2.10
N PHE A 45 10.22 -9.01 -2.83
CA PHE A 45 10.64 -10.37 -2.52
C PHE A 45 11.34 -10.49 -1.15
N LEU A 46 12.27 -9.58 -0.84
CA LEU A 46 12.96 -9.56 0.47
C LEU A 46 12.00 -9.25 1.63
N LYS A 47 11.07 -8.30 1.45
CA LYS A 47 10.04 -8.04 2.46
C LYS A 47 9.10 -9.23 2.63
N GLY A 48 8.65 -9.83 1.53
CA GLY A 48 7.76 -10.99 1.55
C GLY A 48 8.40 -12.20 2.21
N SER A 49 9.64 -12.54 1.83
CA SER A 49 10.39 -13.63 2.45
C SER A 49 10.68 -13.38 3.93
N LEU A 50 11.05 -12.15 4.32
CA LEU A 50 11.21 -11.80 5.73
C LEU A 50 9.91 -11.97 6.52
N ALA A 51 8.79 -11.46 6.01
CA ALA A 51 7.49 -11.60 6.67
C ALA A 51 7.08 -13.06 6.83
N VAL A 52 7.22 -13.87 5.78
CA VAL A 52 6.95 -15.32 5.82
C VAL A 52 7.86 -16.01 6.84
N SER A 53 9.15 -15.68 6.86
CA SER A 53 10.10 -16.27 7.81
C SER A 53 9.79 -15.87 9.27
N ALA A 54 9.40 -14.62 9.51
CA ALA A 54 9.01 -14.14 10.83
C ALA A 54 7.77 -14.89 11.33
N ILE A 55 6.74 -14.99 10.49
CA ILE A 55 5.52 -15.76 10.81
C ILE A 55 5.86 -17.22 11.08
N ALA A 56 6.65 -17.86 10.21
CA ALA A 56 7.03 -19.26 10.38
C ALA A 56 7.88 -19.51 11.65
N ALA A 57 8.70 -18.54 12.04
CA ALA A 57 9.52 -18.62 13.24
C ALA A 57 8.72 -18.37 14.54
N THR A 58 7.74 -17.46 14.51
CA THR A 58 7.00 -17.07 15.72
C THR A 58 5.67 -17.80 15.88
N VAL A 59 5.13 -18.40 14.82
CA VAL A 59 3.82 -19.05 14.84
C VAL A 59 3.95 -20.48 14.30
N SER A 60 3.75 -21.46 15.18
CA SER A 60 3.69 -22.86 14.74
C SER A 60 2.35 -23.12 14.02
N PRO A 61 2.28 -24.06 13.05
CA PRO A 61 1.02 -24.45 12.43
C PRO A 61 -0.03 -24.89 13.44
N LEU A 62 0.41 -25.54 14.53
CA LEU A 62 -0.46 -25.91 15.64
C LEU A 62 -1.05 -24.68 16.33
N ALA A 63 -0.24 -23.63 16.56
CA ALA A 63 -0.67 -22.38 17.16
C ALA A 63 -1.67 -21.62 16.29
N LEU A 64 -1.59 -21.70 14.95
CA LEU A 64 -2.61 -21.14 14.04
C LEU A 64 -3.93 -21.91 14.13
N ILE A 65 -3.87 -23.24 14.23
CA ILE A 65 -5.06 -24.10 14.34
C ILE A 65 -5.75 -23.94 15.70
N THR A 66 -4.97 -23.71 16.76
CA THR A 66 -5.47 -23.52 18.13
C THR A 66 -5.65 -22.04 18.50
N ALA A 67 -5.35 -21.11 17.60
CA ALA A 67 -5.54 -19.69 17.86
C ALA A 67 -7.02 -19.43 18.05
N ASP A 68 -7.37 -18.88 19.22
CA ASP A 68 -8.72 -18.42 19.47
C ASP A 68 -9.04 -17.25 18.52
N ASN A 69 -10.30 -17.09 18.14
CA ASN A 69 -10.69 -15.99 17.25
C ASN A 69 -10.34 -14.68 17.94
N ALA A 70 -9.57 -13.83 17.26
CA ALA A 70 -9.25 -12.50 17.74
C ALA A 70 -10.56 -11.75 18.00
N ARG A 71 -10.89 -11.57 19.28
CA ARG A 71 -12.03 -10.75 19.67
C ARG A 71 -11.63 -9.31 19.47
N ALA A 72 -12.05 -8.74 18.35
CA ALA A 72 -12.07 -7.29 18.23
C ALA A 72 -12.84 -6.76 19.44
N ALA A 73 -12.29 -5.76 20.12
CA ALA A 73 -13.06 -5.04 21.11
C ALA A 73 -14.28 -4.46 20.38
N GLU A 74 -15.48 -4.95 20.71
CA GLU A 74 -16.74 -4.37 20.24
C GLU A 74 -16.94 -3.04 20.98
N GLY A 75 -16.23 -2.02 20.52
CA GLY A 75 -16.31 -0.69 21.09
C GLY A 75 -15.50 0.29 20.28
N SER A 76 -16.10 1.42 19.94
CA SER A 76 -15.36 2.56 19.44
C SER A 76 -14.30 2.95 20.49
N ALA A 77 -13.08 3.23 20.05
CA ALA A 77 -12.05 3.81 20.93
C ALA A 77 -12.44 5.21 21.40
N PHE A 78 -13.46 5.81 20.78
CA PHE A 78 -13.94 7.15 21.06
C PHE A 78 -15.19 7.11 21.94
N ALA A 79 -15.24 8.02 22.90
CA ALA A 79 -16.36 8.18 23.83
C ALA A 79 -17.41 9.19 23.35
N PHE A 80 -17.36 9.59 22.07
CA PHE A 80 -18.29 10.54 21.47
C PHE A 80 -19.16 9.85 20.42
N ASP A 81 -20.37 10.37 20.23
CA ASP A 81 -21.29 9.90 19.19
C ASP A 81 -20.74 10.28 17.80
N GLU A 82 -20.76 9.32 16.88
CA GLU A 82 -20.25 9.51 15.52
C GLU A 82 -21.11 10.55 14.77
N LEU A 83 -20.42 11.47 14.07
CA LEU A 83 -21.08 12.47 13.25
C LEU A 83 -21.38 11.91 11.86
N GLU A 84 -22.52 12.30 11.29
CA GLU A 84 -22.83 12.04 9.89
C GLU A 84 -21.87 12.82 8.98
N ALA A 85 -21.26 12.13 8.02
CA ALA A 85 -20.36 12.75 7.05
C ALA A 85 -21.17 13.65 6.08
N GLY A 86 -21.13 14.96 6.31
CA GLY A 86 -21.69 15.99 5.44
C GLY A 86 -20.62 16.77 4.68
N ILE A 87 -20.96 17.27 3.48
CA ILE A 87 -20.14 18.25 2.77
C ILE A 87 -20.87 19.60 2.88
N ASP A 88 -20.45 20.44 3.81
CA ASP A 88 -20.95 21.81 3.94
C ASP A 88 -19.84 22.79 4.38
N ASP A 89 -20.21 24.06 4.57
CA ASP A 89 -19.31 25.14 4.96
C ASP A 89 -19.05 25.20 6.48
N LYS A 90 -19.64 24.29 7.26
CA LYS A 90 -19.59 24.30 8.73
C LYS A 90 -18.59 23.27 9.27
N HIS A 91 -17.96 23.66 10.37
CA HIS A 91 -17.15 22.74 11.16
C HIS A 91 -18.07 22.06 12.17
N HIS A 92 -18.43 20.80 11.92
CA HIS A 92 -19.25 20.01 12.83
C HIS A 92 -18.42 19.34 13.90
N VAL A 93 -18.93 19.36 15.12
CA VAL A 93 -18.29 18.82 16.32
C VAL A 93 -19.32 17.96 17.06
N ALA A 94 -18.86 16.90 17.73
CA ALA A 94 -19.75 15.99 18.46
C ALA A 94 -20.52 16.73 19.57
N PRO A 95 -21.73 16.30 19.92
CA PRO A 95 -22.49 16.89 21.02
C PRO A 95 -21.66 16.94 22.32
N GLY A 96 -21.65 18.09 22.99
CA GLY A 96 -20.89 18.30 24.24
C GLY A 96 -19.41 18.65 24.07
N TYR A 97 -18.95 18.87 22.83
CA TYR A 97 -17.61 19.32 22.52
C TYR A 97 -17.66 20.67 21.78
N ASP A 98 -16.64 21.50 22.02
CA ASP A 98 -16.47 22.80 21.38
C ASP A 98 -15.18 22.80 20.54
N ALA A 99 -15.15 23.65 19.51
CA ALA A 99 -13.97 23.86 18.68
C ALA A 99 -13.65 25.36 18.56
N ASP A 100 -12.43 25.72 18.93
CA ASP A 100 -11.92 27.09 18.84
C ASP A 100 -10.86 27.20 17.75
N VAL A 101 -10.92 28.29 16.97
CA VAL A 101 -9.90 28.58 15.95
C VAL A 101 -8.69 29.22 16.64
N LEU A 102 -7.61 28.45 16.80
CA LEU A 102 -6.38 28.93 17.43
C LEU A 102 -5.61 29.92 16.55
N LEU A 103 -5.50 29.63 15.26
CA LEU A 103 -4.74 30.41 14.27
C LEU A 103 -5.49 30.41 12.93
N ARG A 104 -5.39 31.53 12.20
CA ARG A 104 -5.94 31.69 10.84
C ARG A 104 -4.79 31.99 9.89
N TRP A 105 -4.82 31.38 8.70
CA TRP A 105 -3.84 31.69 7.67
C TRP A 105 -4.04 33.11 7.14
N GLY A 106 -2.92 33.83 7.03
CA GLY A 106 -2.75 35.19 6.51
C GLY A 106 -1.27 35.46 6.33
#